data_AF-A0A2J5HMV9-F1
#
_entry.id   AF-A0A2J5HMV9-F1
#
_cell.length_a   1.000
_cell.length_b   1.000
_cell.length_c   1.000
_cell.angle_alpha   90.00
_cell.angle_beta   90.00
_cell.angle_gamma   90.00
#
_symmetry.space_group_name_H-M   'P 1'
#
loop_
_entity.id
_entity.type
_entity.pdbx_description
1 polymer ?
#
loop_
_entity_poly.entity_id
_entity_poly.type
_entity_poly.pdbx_seq_one_letter_code
_entity_poly.pdbx_strand_id
1 'polypeptide(L)'
;MKSTILLLPLLPLTLAKSTTINMTTEKKTCTPSFDYCADELIKSKGFTESDLKDALKGSDVEDEDLSKILFHCKNPGDVGHPKVCRDGCKGDGEEGSHSC
;
A
#
# COMPACT_ATOMS: atom_id res chain seq x y z
N MET A 1 64.16 32.03 14.39
CA MET A 1 63.20 30.93 14.24
C MET A 1 61.91 31.35 14.95
N LYS A 2 60.86 31.71 14.20
CA LYS A 2 59.55 32.11 14.76
C LYS A 2 58.61 30.91 14.63
N SER A 3 58.22 30.35 15.76
CA SER A 3 57.24 29.28 15.84
C SER A 3 55.84 29.89 15.71
N THR A 4 55.18 29.64 14.59
CA THR A 4 53.79 30.06 14.36
C THR A 4 52.89 28.94 14.85
N ILE A 5 52.27 29.14 16.01
CA ILE A 5 51.22 28.27 16.55
C ILE A 5 49.93 28.55 15.79
N LEU A 6 49.46 27.58 15.01
CA LEU A 6 48.16 27.61 14.34
C LEU A 6 47.09 27.16 15.35
N LEU A 7 46.31 28.10 15.88
CA LEU A 7 45.10 27.81 16.66
C LEU A 7 43.93 27.62 15.69
N LEU A 8 43.48 26.37 15.50
CA LEU A 8 42.21 26.09 14.80
C LEU A 8 41.02 26.33 15.74
N PRO A 9 39.94 26.99 15.29
CA PRO A 9 38.73 27.15 16.09
C PRO A 9 37.93 25.84 16.09
N LEU A 10 37.59 25.36 17.29
CA LEU A 10 36.66 24.25 17.51
C LEU A 10 35.24 24.74 17.21
N LEU A 11 34.69 24.36 16.04
CA LEU A 11 33.26 24.53 15.77
C LEU A 11 32.46 23.42 16.47
N PRO A 12 31.41 23.74 17.26
CA PRO A 12 30.53 22.73 17.82
C PRO A 12 29.68 22.12 16.71
N LEU A 13 29.83 20.81 16.51
CA LEU A 13 28.94 20.00 15.67
C LEU A 13 27.55 19.98 16.33
N THR A 14 26.64 20.85 15.90
CA THR A 14 25.25 20.79 16.31
C THR A 14 24.59 19.59 15.62
N LEU A 15 24.41 18.51 16.37
CA LEU A 15 23.72 17.30 15.94
C LEU A 15 22.24 17.63 15.65
N ALA A 16 21.89 17.83 14.39
CA ALA A 16 20.51 17.96 13.96
C ALA A 16 19.79 16.64 14.25
N LYS A 17 18.89 16.65 15.25
CA LYS A 17 17.95 15.56 15.49
C LYS A 17 16.98 15.50 14.32
N SER A 18 17.28 14.68 13.32
CA SER A 18 16.29 14.24 12.33
C SER A 18 15.22 13.44 13.08
N THR A 19 14.10 14.08 13.38
CA THR A 19 12.86 13.37 13.69
C THR A 19 12.44 12.65 12.41
N THR A 20 12.78 11.37 12.32
CA THR A 20 12.14 10.45 11.39
C THR A 20 10.66 10.42 11.74
N ILE A 21 9.87 11.13 10.94
CA ILE A 21 8.43 10.90 10.83
C ILE A 21 8.25 9.45 10.40
N ASN A 22 7.97 8.58 11.38
CA ASN A 22 7.44 7.25 11.13
C ASN A 22 6.05 7.47 10.51
N MET A 23 6.00 7.61 9.18
CA MET A 23 4.78 7.39 8.43
C MET A 23 4.41 5.94 8.70
N THR A 24 3.52 5.69 9.66
CA THR A 24 2.86 4.40 9.79
C THR A 24 1.98 4.27 8.55
N THR A 25 2.55 3.77 7.45
CA THR A 25 1.75 3.22 6.37
C THR A 25 0.87 2.17 7.04
N GLU A 26 -0.44 2.41 7.12
CA GLU A 26 -1.38 1.38 7.51
C GLU A 26 -1.05 0.16 6.65
N LYS A 27 -0.66 -0.94 7.32
CA LYS A 27 -0.21 -2.12 6.59
C LYS A 27 -1.41 -2.69 5.87
N LYS A 28 -1.41 -2.55 4.54
CA LYS A 28 -2.35 -3.22 3.65
C LYS A 28 -2.39 -4.70 4.03
N THR A 29 -3.59 -5.18 4.37
CA THR A 29 -3.78 -6.56 4.82
C THR A 29 -4.38 -7.36 3.69
N CYS A 30 -3.64 -8.33 3.17
CA CYS A 30 -4.11 -9.22 2.12
C CYS A 30 -3.62 -10.63 2.45
N THR A 31 -4.53 -11.55 2.78
CA THR A 31 -4.16 -12.93 3.03
C THR A 31 -3.91 -13.61 1.69
N PRO A 32 -2.69 -14.12 1.41
CA PRO A 32 -2.39 -14.71 0.10
C PRO A 32 -3.41 -15.79 -0.27
N SER A 33 -3.78 -15.81 -1.56
CA SER A 33 -4.80 -16.69 -2.14
C SER A 33 -6.25 -16.39 -1.78
N PHE A 34 -6.53 -15.38 -0.95
CA PHE A 34 -7.91 -14.94 -0.72
C PHE A 34 -8.32 -13.95 -1.80
N ASP A 35 -9.58 -14.04 -2.19
CA ASP A 35 -10.21 -13.09 -3.09
C ASP A 35 -11.08 -12.11 -2.30
N TYR A 36 -11.01 -10.81 -2.59
CA TYR A 36 -11.81 -9.79 -1.90
C TYR A 36 -12.47 -8.85 -2.90
N CYS A 37 -13.68 -8.39 -2.56
CA CYS A 37 -14.26 -7.25 -3.23
C CYS A 37 -13.53 -5.94 -2.87
N ALA A 38 -13.56 -4.97 -3.79
CA ALA A 38 -12.93 -3.67 -3.62
C ALA A 38 -13.34 -2.95 -2.33
N ASP A 39 -14.62 -3.09 -1.94
CA ASP A 39 -15.15 -2.39 -0.78
C ASP A 39 -14.62 -2.96 0.54
N GLU A 40 -14.38 -4.28 0.65
CA GLU A 40 -13.71 -4.85 1.82
C GLU A 40 -12.25 -4.40 1.91
N LEU A 41 -11.54 -4.40 0.78
CA LEU A 41 -10.14 -3.96 0.73
C LEU A 41 -10.01 -2.51 1.22
N ILE A 42 -10.94 -1.64 0.86
CA ILE A 42 -10.97 -0.23 1.25
C ILE A 42 -11.43 -0.05 2.70
N LYS A 43 -12.54 -0.67 3.10
CA LYS A 43 -13.15 -0.46 4.42
C LYS A 43 -12.33 -1.05 5.56
N SER A 44 -11.69 -2.20 5.32
CA SER A 44 -11.18 -3.05 6.41
C SER A 44 -9.72 -3.46 6.26
N LYS A 45 -9.12 -3.30 5.07
CA LYS A 45 -7.77 -3.82 4.79
C LYS A 45 -6.73 -2.75 4.48
N GLY A 46 -7.09 -1.47 4.53
CA GLY A 46 -6.16 -0.34 4.39
C GLY A 46 -5.74 -0.05 2.94
N PHE A 47 -6.49 -0.53 1.95
CA PHE A 47 -6.28 -0.14 0.55
C PHE A 47 -7.05 1.15 0.24
N THR A 48 -6.54 1.91 -0.72
CA THR A 48 -7.24 3.05 -1.31
C THR A 48 -7.80 2.68 -2.67
N GLU A 49 -8.76 3.47 -3.17
CA GLU A 49 -9.26 3.32 -4.54
C GLU A 49 -8.13 3.42 -5.58
N SER A 50 -7.13 4.27 -5.33
CA SER A 50 -5.96 4.40 -6.21
C SER A 50 -5.15 3.12 -6.24
N ASP A 51 -4.94 2.46 -5.09
CA ASP A 51 -4.19 1.20 -5.03
C ASP A 51 -4.88 0.12 -5.88
N LEU A 52 -6.21 0.06 -5.83
CA LEU A 52 -6.99 -0.89 -6.59
C LEU A 52 -6.91 -0.59 -8.08
N LYS A 53 -7.08 0.67 -8.49
CA LYS A 53 -6.92 1.10 -9.89
C LYS A 53 -5.52 0.83 -10.42
N ASP A 54 -4.50 1.09 -9.61
CA ASP A 54 -3.12 0.78 -9.96
C ASP A 54 -2.90 -0.71 -10.18
N ALA A 55 -3.58 -1.58 -9.42
CA ALA A 55 -3.53 -3.02 -9.60
C ALA A 55 -4.26 -3.52 -10.86
N LEU A 56 -5.11 -2.71 -11.49
CA LEU A 56 -5.79 -3.04 -12.75
C LEU A 56 -5.05 -2.54 -14.00
N LYS A 57 -4.04 -1.69 -13.84
CA LYS A 57 -3.28 -1.12 -14.97
C LYS A 57 -2.67 -2.22 -15.85
N GLY A 58 -2.87 -2.11 -17.15
CA GLY A 58 -2.40 -3.07 -18.14
C GLY A 58 -3.17 -4.39 -18.18
N SER A 59 -4.29 -4.50 -17.44
CA SER A 59 -5.22 -5.63 -17.54
C SER A 59 -6.38 -5.32 -18.49
N ASP A 60 -7.09 -6.35 -18.94
CA ASP A 60 -8.28 -6.21 -19.80
C ASP A 60 -9.47 -5.52 -19.09
N VAL A 61 -9.32 -5.19 -17.80
CA VAL A 61 -10.37 -4.63 -16.93
C VAL A 61 -9.91 -3.32 -16.27
N GLU A 62 -8.88 -2.67 -16.81
CA GLU A 62 -8.36 -1.39 -16.29
C GLU A 62 -9.43 -0.32 -16.08
N ASP A 63 -10.40 -0.25 -16.99
CA ASP A 63 -11.49 0.74 -17.00
C ASP A 63 -12.80 0.23 -16.36
N GLU A 64 -12.81 -0.99 -15.83
CA GLU A 64 -14.02 -1.56 -15.21
C GLU A 64 -14.35 -0.91 -13.86
N ASP A 65 -15.63 -0.97 -13.48
CA ASP A 65 -16.08 -0.51 -12.19
C ASP A 65 -15.54 -1.41 -11.07
N LEU A 66 -14.82 -0.85 -10.10
CA LEU A 66 -14.25 -1.57 -8.96
C LEU A 66 -15.29 -2.39 -8.18
N SER A 67 -16.56 -1.96 -8.17
CA SER A 67 -17.65 -2.72 -7.54
C SER A 67 -17.98 -4.04 -8.25
N LYS A 68 -17.48 -4.23 -9.48
CA LYS A 68 -17.60 -5.47 -10.25
C LYS A 68 -16.34 -6.32 -10.23
N ILE A 69 -15.26 -5.85 -9.60
CA ILE A 69 -13.98 -6.56 -9.62
C ILE A 69 -13.77 -7.32 -8.31
N LEU A 70 -13.50 -8.61 -8.47
CA LEU A 70 -12.97 -9.49 -7.43
C LEU A 70 -11.44 -9.50 -7.56
N PHE A 71 -10.76 -9.03 -6.52
CA PHE A 71 -9.30 -8.93 -6.47
C PHE A 71 -8.69 -10.14 -5.78
N HIS A 72 -7.67 -10.73 -6.39
CA HIS A 72 -6.91 -11.82 -5.78
C HIS A 72 -5.71 -11.28 -4.99
N CYS A 73 -5.57 -11.67 -3.72
CA CYS A 73 -4.38 -11.40 -2.92
C CYS A 73 -3.21 -12.27 -3.39
N LYS A 74 -2.24 -11.67 -4.10
CA LYS A 74 -1.04 -12.38 -4.56
C LYS A 74 -0.03 -12.55 -3.43
N ASN A 75 0.15 -11.50 -2.62
CA ASN A 75 1.11 -11.44 -1.52
C ASN A 75 0.54 -10.64 -0.35
N PRO A 76 1.15 -10.68 0.85
CA PRO A 76 0.76 -9.82 1.95
C PRO A 76 0.78 -8.33 1.55
N GLY A 77 -0.40 -7.72 1.52
CA GLY A 77 -0.59 -6.31 1.17
C GLY A 77 -0.56 -5.97 -0.33
N ASP A 78 -0.71 -6.97 -1.21
CA ASP A 78 -0.67 -6.80 -2.67
C ASP A 78 -1.78 -7.60 -3.36
N VAL A 79 -2.53 -6.92 -4.24
CA VAL A 79 -3.66 -7.48 -4.99
C VAL A 79 -3.38 -7.49 -6.49
N GLY A 80 -4.06 -8.37 -7.22
CA GLY A 80 -4.00 -8.44 -8.68
C GLY A 80 -4.87 -9.57 -9.21
N HIS A 81 -4.55 -10.06 -10.42
CA HIS A 81 -5.32 -11.08 -11.14
C HIS A 81 -6.84 -10.84 -11.05
N PRO A 82 -7.31 -9.64 -11.44
CA PRO A 82 -8.70 -9.25 -11.25
C PRO A 82 -9.64 -10.13 -12.07
N LYS A 83 -10.82 -10.41 -11.49
CA LYS A 83 -11.92 -11.11 -12.16
C LYS A 83 -13.16 -10.23 -12.16
N VAL A 84 -13.82 -10.11 -13.32
CA VAL A 84 -15.10 -9.40 -13.42
C VAL A 84 -16.24 -10.30 -12.92
N CYS A 85 -17.04 -9.79 -12.00
CA CYS A 85 -18.31 -10.34 -11.57
C CYS A 85 -19.45 -9.69 -12.36
N ARG A 86 -20.17 -10.49 -13.17
CA ARG A 86 -21.27 -9.98 -14.03
C ARG A 86 -22.38 -9.27 -13.25
N ASP A 87 -22.67 -9.74 -12.04
CA ASP A 87 -23.73 -9.23 -11.17
C ASP A 87 -23.21 -8.33 -10.03
N GLY A 88 -21.96 -7.85 -10.15
CA GLY A 88 -21.25 -7.13 -9.10
C GLY A 88 -20.51 -8.08 -8.14
N CYS A 89 -19.42 -7.60 -7.57
CA CYS A 89 -18.72 -8.32 -6.51
C CYS A 89 -19.51 -8.15 -5.21
N LYS A 90 -19.80 -9.25 -4.53
CA LYS A 90 -20.55 -9.24 -3.27
C LYS A 90 -19.72 -9.92 -2.20
N GLY A 91 -19.24 -9.13 -1.24
CA GLY A 91 -18.80 -9.67 0.03
C GLY A 91 -19.99 -10.16 0.83
N ASP A 92 -19.83 -11.30 1.49
CA ASP A 92 -20.79 -11.87 2.43
C ASP A 92 -20.67 -11.27 3.85
N GLY A 93 -19.74 -10.33 4.03
CA GLY A 93 -19.47 -9.67 5.32
C GLY A 93 -18.63 -10.53 6.27
N GLU A 94 -18.24 -11.73 5.84
CA GLU A 94 -17.27 -12.58 6.52
C GLU A 94 -15.87 -12.36 5.95
N GLU A 95 -14.85 -12.50 6.81
CA GLU A 95 -13.46 -12.42 6.39
C GLU A 95 -13.08 -13.70 5.65
N GLY A 96 -12.72 -13.60 4.36
CA GLY A 96 -12.41 -14.80 3.59
C GLY A 96 -12.33 -14.56 2.10
N SER A 97 -12.23 -15.66 1.36
CA SER A 97 -12.27 -15.64 -0.11
C SER A 97 -13.70 -15.42 -0.59
N HIS A 98 -13.96 -14.25 -1.18
CA HIS A 98 -15.22 -13.90 -1.82
C HIS A 98 -15.34 -14.50 -3.21
N SER A 99 -16.56 -14.47 -3.77
CA SER A 99 -16.84 -14.98 -5.11
C SER A 99 -17.74 -14.05 -5.92
N CYS A 100 -17.60 -14.16 -7.23
CA CYS A 100 -18.69 -13.90 -8.17
C CYS A 100 -19.55 -15.18 -8.25
#